data_AF-A0A9P5R4M4-F1
#
_entry.id   AF-A0A9P5R4M4-F1
#
_cell.length_a   1.000
_cell.length_b   1.000
_cell.length_c   1.000
_cell.angle_alpha   90.00
_cell.angle_beta   90.00
_cell.angle_gamma   90.00
#
_symmetry.space_group_name_H-M   'P 1'
#
loop_
_entity.id
_entity.type
_entity.pdbx_description
1 polymer ?
#
loop_
_entity_poly.entity_id
_entity_poly.type
_entity_poly.pdbx_seq_one_letter_code
_entity_poly.pdbx_strand_id
1 'polypeptide(L)'
;MNDIPAPIPSTYTIRPATELDVAGINVIINHEIAESVNNFNYGPRPLEDGLAWFRGTIAGGYPIFVATTTTTAAGASGEEVVAGYASLGSFRSKDGYRFTAEYSLYIHHEHRRRGLGKRLLKDLLIEAKVRNYHAII
;
A
#
# COMPACT_ATOMS: atom_id res chain seq x y z
N MET A 1 24.80 7.71 15.80
CA MET A 1 23.94 6.55 16.13
C MET A 1 23.11 6.23 14.91
N ASN A 2 23.60 5.32 14.07
CA ASN A 2 22.83 4.85 12.91
C ASN A 2 22.01 3.65 13.39
N ASP A 3 20.74 3.90 13.67
CA ASP A 3 19.77 2.85 13.95
C ASP A 3 19.49 2.13 12.63
N ILE A 4 20.32 1.14 12.30
CA ILE A 4 20.06 0.24 11.17
C ILE A 4 18.81 -0.53 11.58
N PRO A 5 17.64 -0.30 10.96
CA PRO A 5 16.44 -1.02 11.35
C PRO A 5 16.71 -2.51 11.22
N ALA A 6 16.31 -3.28 12.25
CA ALA A 6 16.52 -4.71 12.30
C ALA A 6 16.13 -5.37 10.96
N PRO A 7 16.92 -6.33 10.47
CA PRO A 7 16.60 -7.07 9.25
C PRO A 7 15.20 -7.67 9.39
N ILE A 8 14.43 -7.48 8.33
CA ILE A 8 13.01 -7.80 8.30
C ILE A 8 12.89 -9.32 8.37
N PRO A 9 12.03 -9.88 9.24
CA PRO A 9 11.83 -11.32 9.27
C PRO A 9 11.48 -11.82 7.87
N SER A 10 12.06 -12.96 7.46
CA SER A 10 11.84 -13.63 6.17
C SER A 10 10.38 -14.06 5.92
N THR A 11 9.47 -13.71 6.83
CA THR A 11 8.04 -13.98 6.77
C THR A 11 7.25 -12.99 5.92
N TYR A 12 7.85 -11.88 5.47
CA TYR A 12 7.16 -10.86 4.67
C TYR A 12 7.59 -10.83 3.20
N THR A 13 6.63 -11.01 2.31
CA THR A 13 6.79 -10.90 0.85
C THR A 13 6.24 -9.56 0.36
N ILE A 14 6.90 -8.92 -0.60
CA ILE A 14 6.33 -7.77 -1.32
C ILE A 14 6.11 -8.18 -2.76
N ARG A 15 4.93 -7.89 -3.27
CA ARG A 15 4.51 -8.23 -4.63
C ARG A 15 3.48 -7.23 -5.16
N PRO A 16 3.29 -7.16 -6.49
CA PRO A 16 2.15 -6.46 -7.05
C PRO A 16 0.84 -6.96 -6.41
N ALA A 17 -0.05 -6.02 -6.14
CA ALA A 17 -1.36 -6.32 -5.61
C ALA A 17 -2.26 -6.93 -6.70
N THR A 18 -3.12 -7.84 -6.28
CA THR A 18 -4.19 -8.42 -7.08
C THR A 18 -5.54 -7.99 -6.48
N GLU A 19 -6.63 -8.24 -7.22
CA GLU A 19 -7.97 -7.91 -6.71
C GLU A 19 -8.31 -8.66 -5.41
N LEU A 20 -7.72 -9.83 -5.18
CA LEU A 20 -7.90 -10.61 -3.94
C LEU A 20 -7.34 -9.89 -2.70
N ASP A 21 -6.37 -8.99 -2.88
CA ASP A 21 -5.76 -8.26 -1.77
C ASP A 21 -6.62 -7.08 -1.30
N VAL A 22 -7.64 -6.68 -2.07
CA VAL A 22 -8.44 -5.47 -1.82
C VAL A 22 -9.17 -5.53 -0.48
N ALA A 23 -9.68 -6.71 -0.09
CA ALA A 23 -10.29 -6.88 1.22
C ALA A 23 -9.30 -6.59 2.35
N GLY A 24 -8.06 -7.10 2.26
CA GLY A 24 -6.99 -6.83 3.23
C GLY A 24 -6.53 -5.37 3.22
N ILE A 25 -6.46 -4.73 2.05
CA ILE A 25 -6.18 -3.29 1.94
C ILE A 25 -7.29 -2.47 2.62
N ASN A 26 -8.56 -2.84 2.46
CA ASN A 26 -9.68 -2.18 3.10
C ASN A 26 -9.64 -2.30 4.62
N VAL A 27 -9.20 -3.44 5.18
CA VAL A 27 -9.01 -3.57 6.64
C VAL A 27 -8.03 -2.50 7.13
N ILE A 28 -6.91 -2.31 6.44
CA ILE A 28 -5.94 -1.27 6.79
C ILE A 28 -6.57 0.12 6.67
N ILE A 29 -7.19 0.44 5.53
CA ILE A 29 -7.75 1.78 5.29
C ILE A 29 -8.85 2.12 6.28
N ASN A 30 -9.75 1.19 6.57
CA ASN A 30 -10.86 1.45 7.49
C ASN A 30 -10.39 1.65 8.93
N HIS A 31 -9.31 0.95 9.34
CA HIS A 31 -8.66 1.24 10.61
C HIS A 31 -8.06 2.66 10.63
N GLU A 32 -7.37 3.08 9.57
CA GLU A 32 -6.76 4.41 9.49
C GLU A 32 -7.81 5.54 9.42
N ILE A 33 -8.96 5.30 8.77
CA ILE A 33 -10.10 6.22 8.76
C ILE A 33 -10.67 6.41 10.17
N ALA A 34 -10.83 5.32 10.92
CA ALA A 34 -11.44 5.37 12.25
C ALA A 34 -10.50 5.94 13.32
N GLU A 35 -9.21 5.62 13.25
CA GLU A 35 -8.27 5.79 14.37
C GLU A 35 -7.17 6.84 14.10
N SER A 36 -7.20 7.54 12.97
CA SER A 36 -6.12 8.45 12.59
C SER A 36 -6.57 9.68 11.80
N VAL A 37 -5.60 10.56 11.51
CA VAL A 37 -5.79 11.79 10.73
C VAL A 37 -5.11 11.76 9.36
N ASN A 38 -4.57 10.60 8.96
CA ASN A 38 -3.83 10.43 7.71
C ASN A 38 -4.73 10.06 6.51
N ASN A 39 -6.03 9.93 6.75
CA ASN A 39 -7.04 9.63 5.75
C ASN A 39 -8.19 10.62 5.92
N PHE A 40 -8.64 11.22 4.83
CA PHE A 40 -9.63 12.32 4.86
C PHE A 40 -11.07 11.85 4.61
N ASN A 41 -11.30 10.53 4.60
CA ASN A 41 -12.66 9.99 4.62
C ASN A 41 -13.22 10.05 6.04
N TYR A 42 -14.52 10.30 6.16
CA TYR A 42 -15.23 10.38 7.45
C TYR A 42 -15.92 9.07 7.86
N GLY A 43 -16.06 8.12 6.93
CA GLY A 43 -16.75 6.86 7.16
C GLY A 43 -15.99 5.69 6.53
N PRO A 44 -16.25 4.47 7.00
CA PRO A 44 -15.57 3.28 6.50
C PRO A 44 -15.79 3.14 4.99
N ARG A 45 -14.74 2.75 4.28
CA ARG A 45 -14.78 2.44 2.86
C ARG A 45 -15.42 1.07 2.63
N PRO A 46 -16.54 0.97 1.88
CA PRO A 46 -17.11 -0.29 1.45
C PRO A 46 -16.16 -1.11 0.56
N LEU A 47 -16.42 -2.42 0.43
CA LEU A 47 -15.59 -3.29 -0.41
C LEU A 47 -15.72 -2.92 -1.89
N GLU A 48 -16.92 -2.58 -2.36
CA GLU A 48 -17.16 -2.15 -3.73
C GLU A 48 -16.33 -0.92 -4.12
N ASP A 49 -16.21 0.05 -3.22
CA ASP A 49 -15.39 1.25 -3.42
C ASP A 49 -13.90 0.93 -3.44
N GLY A 50 -13.47 -0.02 -2.60
CA GLY A 50 -12.10 -0.55 -2.63
C GLY A 50 -11.78 -1.23 -3.97
N LEU A 51 -12.71 -2.02 -4.51
CA LEU A 51 -12.55 -2.70 -5.79
C LEU A 51 -12.56 -1.69 -6.96
N ALA A 52 -13.45 -0.69 -6.90
CA ALA A 52 -13.51 0.39 -7.89
C ALA A 52 -12.21 1.20 -7.90
N TRP A 53 -11.69 1.56 -6.71
CA TRP A 53 -10.38 2.20 -6.56
C TRP A 53 -9.27 1.35 -7.18
N PHE A 54 -9.16 0.07 -6.82
CA PHE A 54 -8.12 -0.81 -7.33
C PHE A 54 -8.14 -0.87 -8.87
N ARG A 55 -9.31 -1.13 -9.45
CA ARG A 55 -9.47 -1.24 -10.91
C ARG A 55 -9.17 0.09 -11.60
N GLY A 56 -9.63 1.21 -11.04
CA GLY A 56 -9.35 2.55 -11.57
C GLY A 56 -7.86 2.91 -11.53
N THR A 57 -7.18 2.59 -10.44
CA THR A 57 -5.73 2.80 -10.29
C THR A 57 -4.94 1.97 -11.30
N ILE A 58 -5.27 0.68 -11.46
CA ILE A 58 -4.61 -0.19 -12.45
C ILE A 58 -4.89 0.28 -13.88
N ALA A 59 -6.15 0.64 -14.20
CA ALA A 59 -6.52 1.16 -15.52
C ALA A 59 -5.85 2.51 -15.85
N GLY A 60 -5.61 3.34 -14.83
CA GLY A 60 -4.82 4.57 -14.93
C GLY A 60 -3.31 4.35 -15.11
N GLY A 61 -2.85 3.09 -15.11
CA GLY A 61 -1.45 2.75 -15.28
C GLY A 61 -0.61 3.02 -14.02
N TYR A 62 -1.23 2.99 -12.83
CA TYR A 62 -0.52 3.19 -11.57
C TYR A 62 -0.26 1.85 -10.85
N PRO A 63 0.97 1.61 -10.36
CA PRO A 63 1.28 0.41 -9.60
C PRO A 63 0.65 0.42 -8.21
N ILE A 64 0.29 -0.76 -7.73
CA ILE A 64 -0.09 -1.04 -6.35
C ILE A 64 0.75 -2.24 -5.88
N PHE A 65 1.44 -2.09 -4.75
CA PHE A 65 2.19 -3.15 -4.09
C PHE A 65 1.56 -3.47 -2.74
N VAL A 66 1.60 -4.74 -2.36
CA VAL A 66 1.25 -5.21 -1.02
C VAL A 66 2.45 -5.86 -0.37
N ALA A 67 2.58 -5.66 0.94
CA ALA A 67 3.41 -6.45 1.80
C ALA A 67 2.52 -7.50 2.47
N THR A 68 2.86 -8.76 2.33
CA THR A 68 2.06 -9.87 2.84
C THR A 68 2.86 -10.77 3.77
N THR A 69 2.17 -11.45 4.67
CA THR A 69 2.75 -12.44 5.58
C THR A 69 1.80 -13.62 5.72
N THR A 70 2.34 -14.82 5.86
CA THR A 70 1.55 -15.96 6.29
C THR A 70 1.38 -15.89 7.80
N THR A 71 0.14 -15.91 8.30
CA THR A 71 -0.10 -16.09 9.74
C THR A 71 -0.20 -17.57 10.06
N THR A 72 0.51 -18.02 11.09
CA THR A 72 0.35 -19.35 11.69
C THR A 72 -0.33 -19.27 13.05
N ALA A 73 -1.02 -18.17 13.37
CA ALA A 73 -1.76 -18.06 14.61
C ALA A 73 -2.80 -19.18 14.69
N ALA A 74 -2.75 -19.94 15.78
CA ALA A 74 -3.43 -21.22 15.97
C ALA A 74 -4.93 -21.14 15.61
N GLY A 75 -5.30 -21.73 14.47
CA GLY A 75 -6.69 -21.82 13.99
C GLY A 75 -6.93 -21.22 12.61
N ALA A 76 -6.02 -20.39 12.08
CA ALA A 76 -6.14 -19.83 10.73
C ALA A 76 -5.31 -20.65 9.72
N SER A 77 -5.96 -21.03 8.63
CA SER A 77 -5.45 -21.90 7.56
C SER A 77 -4.40 -21.21 6.69
N GLY A 78 -3.19 -20.95 7.19
CA GLY A 78 -2.03 -20.54 6.38
C GLY A 78 -2.29 -19.41 5.37
N GLU A 79 -3.28 -18.56 5.64
CA GLU A 79 -3.77 -17.58 4.69
C GLU A 79 -2.84 -16.37 4.68
N GLU A 80 -2.63 -15.83 3.48
CA GLU A 80 -1.76 -14.69 3.26
C GLU A 80 -2.47 -13.40 3.71
N VAL A 81 -1.94 -12.75 4.73
CA VAL A 81 -2.48 -11.52 5.30
C VAL A 81 -1.76 -10.32 4.71
N VAL A 82 -2.52 -9.30 4.30
CA VAL A 82 -1.97 -8.01 3.86
C VAL A 82 -1.51 -7.21 5.09
N ALA A 83 -0.19 -7.10 5.27
CA ALA A 83 0.45 -6.38 6.36
C ALA A 83 0.70 -4.89 6.03
N GLY A 84 0.56 -4.50 4.77
CA GLY A 84 0.74 -3.13 4.31
C GLY A 84 0.54 -3.02 2.81
N TYR A 85 0.33 -1.80 2.31
CA TYR A 85 0.30 -1.53 0.87
C TYR A 85 0.89 -0.16 0.54
N ALA A 86 1.26 0.00 -0.73
CA ALA A 86 1.60 1.29 -1.30
C ALA A 86 1.11 1.39 -2.75
N SER A 87 0.69 2.58 -3.17
CA SER A 87 0.23 2.82 -4.53
C SER A 87 0.70 4.17 -5.04
N LEU A 88 0.77 4.32 -6.36
CA LEU A 88 0.82 5.63 -7.00
C LEU A 88 -0.58 6.07 -7.44
N GLY A 89 -0.75 7.36 -7.64
CA GLY A 89 -1.93 7.99 -8.22
C GLY A 89 -1.59 9.26 -8.97
N SER A 90 -2.58 9.83 -9.65
CA SER A 90 -2.45 11.15 -10.28
C SER A 90 -2.39 12.22 -9.21
N PHE A 91 -1.35 13.07 -9.22
CA PHE A 91 -1.27 14.17 -8.26
C PHE A 91 -2.35 15.24 -8.52
N ARG A 92 -2.48 15.70 -9.78
CA ARG A 92 -3.46 16.72 -10.19
C ARG A 92 -3.83 16.52 -11.66
N SER A 93 -5.04 16.92 -12.03
CA SER A 93 -5.61 16.71 -13.37
C SER A 93 -5.03 17.57 -14.49
N LYS A 94 -4.24 18.61 -14.19
CA LYS A 94 -3.66 19.45 -15.26
C LYS A 94 -2.53 18.71 -15.97
N ASP A 95 -2.50 18.74 -17.31
CA ASP A 95 -1.52 18.04 -18.16
C ASP A 95 -0.05 18.31 -17.82
N GLY A 96 0.25 19.47 -17.23
CA GLY A 96 1.59 19.80 -16.73
C GLY A 96 2.09 18.87 -15.63
N TYR A 97 1.18 18.24 -14.87
CA TYR A 97 1.49 17.29 -13.80
C TYR A 97 1.55 15.83 -14.26
N ARG A 98 1.48 15.54 -15.57
CA ARG A 98 1.54 14.15 -16.07
C ARG A 98 2.82 13.38 -15.68
N PHE A 99 3.89 14.10 -15.31
CA PHE A 99 5.15 13.53 -14.82
C PHE A 99 5.28 13.58 -13.29
N THR A 100 4.20 13.93 -12.58
CA THR A 100 4.14 13.96 -11.12
C THR A 100 3.07 12.98 -10.66
N ALA A 101 3.46 12.01 -9.85
CA ALA A 101 2.52 11.12 -9.17
C ALA A 101 2.51 11.42 -7.68
N GLU A 102 1.37 11.16 -7.03
CA GLU A 102 1.30 11.08 -5.58
C GLU A 102 1.44 9.63 -5.15
N TYR A 103 1.96 9.38 -3.94
CA TYR A 103 1.94 8.05 -3.35
C TYR A 103 1.05 7.97 -2.11
N SER A 104 0.47 6.80 -1.91
CA SER A 104 -0.18 6.40 -0.65
C SER A 104 0.57 5.22 -0.07
N LEU A 105 0.78 5.20 1.25
CA LEU A 105 1.44 4.09 1.93
C LEU A 105 0.87 3.93 3.33
N TYR A 106 0.35 2.72 3.61
CA TYR A 106 -0.21 2.37 4.91
C TYR A 106 0.26 0.99 5.34
N ILE A 107 0.52 0.85 6.64
CA ILE A 107 0.97 -0.40 7.26
C ILE A 107 -0.06 -0.79 8.31
N HIS A 108 -0.53 -2.04 8.23
CA HIS A 108 -1.44 -2.61 9.20
C HIS A 108 -0.90 -2.39 10.62
N HIS A 109 -1.76 -1.95 11.54
CA HIS A 109 -1.33 -1.42 12.84
C HIS A 109 -0.46 -2.40 13.65
N GLU A 110 -0.74 -3.71 13.58
CA GLU A 110 0.05 -4.78 14.23
C GLU A 110 1.40 -5.10 13.58
N HIS A 111 1.61 -4.64 12.34
CA HIS A 111 2.80 -4.90 11.53
C HIS A 111 3.71 -3.66 11.38
N ARG A 112 3.37 -2.55 12.06
CA ARG A 112 4.17 -1.31 12.07
C ARG A 112 5.52 -1.52 12.75
N ARG A 113 6.46 -0.59 12.50
CA ARG A 113 7.84 -0.57 13.07
C ARG A 113 8.72 -1.77 12.69
N ARG A 114 8.34 -2.53 11.66
CA ARG A 114 9.08 -3.68 11.12
C ARG A 114 9.78 -3.40 9.78
N GLY A 115 9.99 -2.13 9.42
CA GLY A 115 10.66 -1.73 8.17
C GLY A 115 9.84 -1.90 6.87
N LEU A 116 8.59 -2.39 6.94
CA LEU A 116 7.75 -2.64 5.76
C LEU A 116 7.52 -1.41 4.88
N GLY A 117 7.24 -0.26 5.49
CA GLY A 117 7.04 0.99 4.74
C GLY A 117 8.25 1.39 3.91
N LYS A 118 9.47 1.21 4.43
CA LYS A 118 10.69 1.52 3.68
C LYS A 118 10.86 0.62 2.46
N ARG A 119 10.51 -0.67 2.57
CA ARG A 119 10.58 -1.60 1.43
C ARG A 119 9.51 -1.31 0.38
N LEU A 120 8.26 -1.12 0.81
CA LEU A 120 7.15 -0.78 -0.10
C LEU A 120 7.46 0.48 -0.89
N LEU A 121 7.93 1.54 -0.20
CA LEU A 121 8.33 2.78 -0.85
C LEU A 121 9.49 2.56 -1.82
N LYS A 122 10.48 1.73 -1.48
CA LYS A 122 11.60 1.43 -2.38
C LYS A 122 11.11 0.83 -3.71
N ASP A 123 10.24 -0.18 -3.65
CA ASP A 123 9.74 -0.86 -4.84
C ASP A 123 8.84 0.09 -5.67
N LEU A 124 8.03 0.92 -5.00
CA LEU A 124 7.23 1.95 -5.64
C LEU A 124 8.08 3.00 -6.37
N LEU A 125 9.18 3.45 -5.77
CA LEU A 125 10.09 4.42 -6.40
C LEU A 125 10.89 3.83 -7.57
N ILE A 126 11.16 2.52 -7.56
CA ILE A 126 11.76 1.82 -8.70
C ILE A 126 10.77 1.83 -9.87
N GLU A 127 9.51 1.45 -9.61
CA GLU A 127 8.45 1.50 -10.63
C GLU A 127 8.21 2.92 -11.15
N ALA A 128 8.24 3.92 -10.26
CA ALA A 128 8.06 5.31 -10.65
C ALA A 128 9.11 5.77 -11.68
N LYS A 129 10.37 5.36 -11.50
CA LYS A 129 11.46 5.65 -12.43
C LYS A 129 11.27 4.94 -13.77
N VAL A 130 10.89 3.66 -13.75
CA VAL A 130 10.60 2.89 -14.98
C VAL A 130 9.48 3.55 -15.79
N ARG A 131 8.50 4.14 -15.10
CA ARG A 131 7.35 4.85 -15.70
C ARG A 131 7.64 6.31 -16.06
N ASN A 132 8.87 6.78 -15.90
CA ASN A 132 9.31 8.16 -16.21
C ASN A 132 8.58 9.26 -15.43
N TYR A 133 8.16 9.00 -14.19
CA TYR A 133 7.76 10.08 -13.30
C TYR A 133 8.99 10.89 -12.88
N HIS A 134 8.89 12.22 -12.96
CA HIS A 134 9.92 13.16 -12.56
C HIS A 134 9.88 13.44 -11.05
N ALA A 135 8.68 13.53 -10.48
CA ALA A 135 8.46 13.83 -9.07
C ALA A 135 7.41 12.90 -8.47
N ILE A 136 7.62 12.51 -7.22
CA ILE A 136 6.68 11.75 -6.40
C ILE A 136 6.39 12.57 -5.15
N ILE A 137 5.11 12.79 -4.86
CA ILE A 137 4.62 13.61 -3.75
C ILE A 137 4.06 12.72 -2.65
#